data_AF-A0A8J5V335-F1
#
_entry.id   AF-A0A8J5V335-F1
#
_cell.length_a   1.000
_cell.length_b   1.000
_cell.length_c   1.000
_cell.angle_alpha   90.00
_cell.angle_beta   90.00
_cell.angle_gamma   90.00
#
_symmetry.space_group_name_H-M   'P 1'
#
loop_
_entity.id
_entity.type
_entity.pdbx_description
1 polymer ?
#
loop_
_entity_poly.entity_id
_entity_poly.type
_entity_poly.pdbx_seq_one_letter_code
_entity_poly.pdbx_strand_id
1 'polypeptide(L)'
;MDGLNTRQALRRKRILNAINETLCCLCTLRVEESTVHLFFDCPFSRSCWTLLGIHWSPNGSIPERLEALKATFRRSFFMDVIVMGAWTIWLTRNRSVFDGIAPLFPLGSCVSSLLSLLSRSVSHLRSRPI
;
A
#
# COMPACT_ATOMS: atom_id res chain seq x y z
N MET A 1 -14.31 -0.18 -4.77
CA MET A 1 -12.88 0.09 -5.08
C MET A 1 -12.58 -0.60 -6.42
N ASP A 2 -13.18 -0.10 -7.50
CA ASP A 2 -13.28 -0.86 -8.77
C ASP A 2 -12.46 -0.24 -9.92
N GLY A 3 -11.68 0.80 -9.64
CA GLY A 3 -10.87 1.52 -10.63
C GLY A 3 -9.40 1.09 -10.75
N LEU A 4 -8.90 0.23 -9.86
CA LEU A 4 -7.49 -0.20 -9.90
C LEU A 4 -7.31 -1.34 -10.90
N ASN A 5 -6.40 -1.16 -11.86
CA ASN A 5 -6.02 -2.18 -12.85
C ASN A 5 -5.13 -3.28 -12.23
N THR A 6 -5.64 -3.99 -11.24
CA THR A 6 -5.02 -5.22 -10.74
C THR A 6 -5.00 -6.29 -11.83
N ARG A 7 -4.11 -7.28 -11.75
CA ARG A 7 -4.09 -8.38 -12.73
C ARG A 7 -5.43 -9.13 -12.76
N GLN A 8 -6.10 -9.28 -11.61
CA GLN A 8 -7.46 -9.81 -11.54
C GLN A 8 -8.48 -8.94 -12.33
N ALA A 9 -8.37 -7.60 -12.27
CA ALA A 9 -9.22 -6.70 -13.05
C ALA A 9 -8.89 -6.77 -14.55
N LEU A 10 -7.61 -6.87 -14.92
CA LEU A 10 -7.17 -7.01 -16.32
C LEU A 10 -7.55 -8.36 -16.93
N ARG A 11 -7.54 -9.44 -16.13
CA ARG A 11 -8.06 -10.77 -16.52
C ARG A 11 -9.57 -10.73 -16.75
N ARG A 12 -10.33 -10.09 -15.87
CA ARG A 12 -11.78 -9.85 -16.08
C ARG A 12 -12.06 -9.07 -17.38
N LYS A 13 -11.14 -8.18 -17.76
CA LYS A 13 -11.19 -7.41 -19.03
C LYS A 13 -10.63 -8.18 -20.25
N ARG A 14 -10.21 -9.45 -20.11
CA ARG A 14 -9.60 -10.28 -21.17
C ARG A 14 -8.33 -9.68 -21.81
N ILE A 15 -7.60 -8.86 -21.05
CA ILE A 15 -6.33 -8.24 -21.51
C ILE A 15 -5.13 -9.16 -21.20
N LEU A 16 -5.21 -9.94 -20.11
CA LEU A 16 -4.19 -10.90 -19.72
C LEU A 16 -4.73 -12.32 -19.88
N ASN A 17 -3.97 -13.19 -20.55
CA ASN A 17 -4.42 -14.52 -20.98
C ASN A 17 -3.57 -15.67 -20.40
N ALA A 18 -2.38 -15.41 -19.86
CA ALA A 18 -1.52 -16.44 -19.28
C ALA A 18 -1.60 -16.48 -17.74
N ILE A 19 -1.55 -17.68 -17.15
CA ILE A 19 -1.60 -17.89 -15.68
C ILE A 19 -0.44 -17.19 -14.96
N ASN A 20 0.74 -17.09 -15.60
CA ASN A 20 1.88 -16.36 -15.02
C ASN A 20 1.68 -14.83 -15.00
N GLU A 21 0.78 -14.29 -15.83
CA GLU A 21 0.44 -12.86 -15.85
C GLU A 21 -0.52 -12.47 -14.73
N THR A 22 -1.11 -13.44 -14.01
CA THR A 22 -2.05 -13.15 -12.91
C THR A 22 -1.38 -13.14 -11.55
N LEU A 23 -0.14 -13.62 -11.44
CA LEU A 23 0.59 -13.72 -10.16
C LEU A 23 0.98 -12.34 -9.60
N CYS A 24 1.18 -12.21 -8.30
CA CYS A 24 1.73 -10.98 -7.72
C CYS A 24 3.19 -10.81 -8.13
N CYS A 25 3.55 -9.66 -8.72
CA CYS A 25 4.94 -9.36 -9.09
C CYS A 25 5.81 -8.92 -7.89
N LEU A 26 5.19 -8.61 -6.75
CA LEU A 26 5.88 -8.14 -5.55
C LEU A 26 6.31 -9.26 -4.60
N CYS A 27 5.90 -10.51 -4.83
CA CYS A 27 6.29 -11.62 -3.97
C CYS A 27 6.56 -12.92 -4.74
N THR A 28 7.30 -13.83 -4.10
CA THR A 28 7.67 -15.13 -4.66
C THR A 28 6.68 -16.24 -4.34
N LEU A 29 5.57 -15.92 -3.65
CA LEU A 29 4.57 -16.91 -3.21
C LEU A 29 3.68 -17.46 -4.34
N ARG A 30 3.84 -16.95 -5.57
CA ARG A 30 3.04 -17.34 -6.75
C ARG A 30 1.52 -17.31 -6.50
N VAL A 31 1.07 -16.32 -5.73
CA VAL A 31 -0.36 -16.08 -5.46
C VAL A 31 -0.92 -15.13 -6.51
N GLU A 32 -2.18 -15.32 -6.91
CA GLU A 32 -2.87 -14.40 -7.82
C GLU A 32 -2.97 -12.99 -7.21
N GLU A 33 -2.62 -11.97 -7.98
CA GLU A 33 -2.67 -10.58 -7.57
C GLU A 33 -4.13 -10.10 -7.53
N SER A 34 -4.67 -10.04 -6.32
CA SER A 34 -5.90 -9.32 -5.99
C SER A 34 -5.58 -8.00 -5.31
N THR A 35 -6.56 -7.09 -5.20
CA THR A 35 -6.41 -5.84 -4.42
C THR A 35 -6.06 -6.13 -2.96
N VAL A 36 -6.70 -7.14 -2.36
CA VAL A 36 -6.47 -7.51 -0.96
C VAL A 36 -5.06 -8.05 -0.78
N HIS A 37 -4.62 -8.95 -1.67
CA HIS A 37 -3.27 -9.46 -1.63
C HIS A 37 -2.24 -8.35 -1.86
N LEU A 38 -2.40 -7.56 -2.92
CA LEU A 38 -1.46 -6.51 -3.29
C LEU A 38 -1.24 -5.51 -2.16
N PHE A 39 -2.30 -5.05 -1.51
CA PHE A 39 -2.15 -4.01 -0.48
C PHE A 39 -1.95 -4.56 0.93
N PHE A 40 -2.45 -5.75 1.27
CA PHE A 40 -2.50 -6.17 2.68
C PHE A 40 -1.81 -7.51 2.95
N ASP A 41 -1.99 -8.52 2.12
CA ASP A 41 -1.54 -9.88 2.45
C ASP A 41 -0.17 -10.24 1.85
N CYS A 42 0.24 -9.53 0.79
CA CYS A 42 1.54 -9.69 0.15
C CYS A 42 2.67 -9.46 1.19
N PRO A 43 3.65 -10.38 1.31
CA PRO A 43 4.77 -10.22 2.26
C PRO A 43 5.54 -8.90 2.09
N PHE A 44 5.72 -8.46 0.84
CA PHE A 44 6.32 -7.17 0.54
C PHE A 44 5.51 -6.03 1.16
N SER A 45 4.21 -6.00 0.89
CA SER A 45 3.30 -4.97 1.39
C SER A 45 3.20 -4.99 2.92
N ARG A 46 3.12 -6.16 3.55
CA ARG A 46 3.17 -6.30 5.02
C ARG A 46 4.44 -5.71 5.62
N SER A 47 5.57 -5.90 4.96
CA SER A 47 6.84 -5.32 5.39
C SER A 47 6.83 -3.80 5.26
N CYS A 48 6.27 -3.25 4.16
CA CYS A 48 6.07 -1.81 4.00
C CYS A 48 5.21 -1.23 5.13
N TRP A 49 4.11 -1.87 5.49
CA TRP A 49 3.24 -1.41 6.57
C TRP A 49 3.90 -1.49 7.94
N THR A 50 4.64 -2.57 8.20
CA THR A 50 5.38 -2.76 9.47
C THR A 50 6.38 -1.62 9.70
N LEU A 51 7.04 -1.15 8.64
CA LEU A 51 7.94 0.01 8.72
C LEU A 51 7.23 1.32 9.04
N LEU A 52 5.95 1.43 8.68
CA LEU A 52 5.08 2.56 9.06
C LEU A 52 4.47 2.40 10.45
N GLY A 53 4.83 1.34 11.18
CA GLY A 53 4.24 0.99 12.48
C GLY A 53 2.81 0.45 12.38
N ILE A 54 2.40 -0.02 11.19
CA ILE A 54 1.06 -0.54 10.92
C ILE A 54 1.12 -2.05 10.79
N HIS A 55 0.35 -2.74 11.63
CA HIS A 55 0.16 -4.18 11.58
C HIS A 55 -1.30 -4.49 11.24
N TRP A 56 -1.54 -4.91 10.00
CA TRP A 56 -2.87 -5.31 9.58
C TRP A 56 -3.24 -6.67 10.18
N SER A 57 -4.47 -6.77 10.69
CA SER A 57 -5.04 -8.06 11.05
C SER A 57 -5.14 -8.94 9.80
N PRO A 58 -4.71 -10.22 9.85
CA PRO A 58 -4.88 -11.16 8.74
C PRO A 58 -6.36 -11.48 8.50
N ASN A 59 -7.20 -11.30 9.52
CA ASN A 59 -8.62 -11.62 9.50
C ASN A 59 -9.45 -10.32 9.51
N GLY A 60 -10.59 -10.35 8.82
CA GLY A 60 -11.54 -9.25 8.76
C GLY A 60 -11.53 -8.50 7.44
N SER A 61 -12.65 -7.84 7.16
CA SER A 61 -12.88 -7.03 5.97
C SER A 61 -11.99 -5.77 5.96
N ILE A 62 -11.77 -5.16 4.80
CA ILE A 62 -10.98 -3.92 4.70
C ILE A 62 -11.54 -2.82 5.63
N PRO A 63 -12.87 -2.58 5.70
CA PRO A 63 -13.44 -1.62 6.67
C PRO A 63 -13.09 -1.94 8.12
N GLU A 64 -13.17 -3.20 8.54
CA GLU A 64 -12.81 -3.61 9.91
C GLU A 64 -11.33 -3.35 10.22
N ARG A 65 -10.45 -3.65 9.26
CA ARG A 65 -9.01 -3.37 9.37
C ARG A 65 -8.75 -1.87 9.54
N LEU A 66 -9.45 -1.03 8.79
CA LEU A 66 -9.33 0.44 8.88
C LEU A 66 -9.85 0.99 10.20
N GLU A 67 -10.98 0.49 10.70
CA GLU A 67 -11.55 0.95 11.97
C GLU A 67 -10.67 0.56 13.16
N ALA A 68 -10.12 -0.67 13.15
CA ALA A 68 -9.14 -1.11 14.15
C ALA A 68 -7.87 -0.24 14.15
N LEU A 69 -7.38 0.11 12.95
CA LEU A 69 -6.22 0.97 12.81
C LEU A 69 -6.50 2.38 13.33
N LYS A 70 -7.67 2.94 13.01
CA LYS A 70 -8.13 4.25 13.49
C LYS A 70 -8.25 4.30 15.01
N ALA A 71 -8.73 3.24 15.65
CA ALA A 71 -8.78 3.14 17.10
C ALA A 71 -7.38 3.15 17.76
N THR A 72 -6.38 2.60 17.05
CA THR A 72 -5.00 2.50 17.53
C THR A 72 -4.20 3.79 17.24
N PHE A 73 -4.47 4.45 16.11
CA PHE A 73 -3.81 5.70 15.72
C PHE A 73 -4.52 6.92 16.35
N ARG A 74 -4.01 7.38 17.49
CA ARG A 74 -4.48 8.62 18.16
C ARG A 74 -4.07 9.93 17.45
N ARG A 75 -3.82 9.90 16.14
CA ARG A 75 -3.31 11.04 15.38
C ARG A 75 -4.17 11.31 14.15
N SER A 76 -4.50 12.58 13.93
CA SER A 76 -5.40 13.05 12.87
C SER A 76 -4.94 12.73 11.44
N PHE A 77 -3.67 12.32 11.26
CA PHE A 77 -3.05 12.06 9.96
C PHE A 77 -3.00 10.58 9.58
N PHE A 78 -3.70 9.68 10.29
CA PHE A 78 -3.62 8.24 10.03
C PHE A 78 -4.01 7.88 8.58
N MET A 79 -5.02 8.55 8.01
CA MET A 79 -5.41 8.36 6.61
C MET A 79 -4.31 8.78 5.64
N ASP A 80 -3.56 9.83 5.94
CA ASP A 80 -2.43 10.27 5.10
C ASP A 80 -1.35 9.18 5.04
N VAL A 81 -1.05 8.54 6.17
CA VAL A 81 -0.09 7.43 6.22
C VAL A 81 -0.58 6.24 5.39
N ILE A 82 -1.87 5.90 5.50
CA ILE A 82 -2.48 4.81 4.73
C ILE A 82 -2.43 5.11 3.23
N VAL A 83 -2.87 6.30 2.80
CA VAL A 83 -2.88 6.68 1.38
C VAL A 83 -1.46 6.66 0.82
N MET A 84 -0.47 7.17 1.56
CA MET A 84 0.93 7.19 1.14
C MET A 84 1.57 5.79 1.09
N GLY A 85 1.29 4.94 2.08
CA GLY A 85 1.73 3.55 2.08
C GLY A 85 1.17 2.78 0.88
N ALA A 86 -0.14 2.90 0.65
CA ALA A 86 -0.81 2.28 -0.50
C ALA A 86 -0.27 2.82 -1.82
N TRP A 87 -0.10 4.14 -1.95
CA TRP A 87 0.47 4.77 -3.14
C TRP A 87 1.86 4.24 -3.46
N THR A 88 2.71 4.08 -2.45
CA THR A 88 4.07 3.58 -2.67
C THR A 88 4.08 2.12 -3.10
N ILE A 89 3.27 1.27 -2.47
CA ILE A 89 3.09 -0.13 -2.89
C ILE A 89 2.64 -0.19 -4.36
N TRP A 90 1.65 0.63 -4.71
CA TRP A 90 1.13 0.72 -6.08
C TRP A 90 2.19 1.18 -7.08
N LEU A 91 2.97 2.20 -6.74
CA LEU A 91 4.05 2.72 -7.58
C LEU A 91 5.14 1.66 -7.79
N THR A 92 5.58 1.00 -6.73
CA THR A 92 6.59 -0.07 -6.83
C THR A 92 6.10 -1.24 -7.68
N ARG A 93 4.83 -1.64 -7.49
CA ARG A 93 4.18 -2.65 -8.35
C ARG A 93 4.24 -2.23 -9.80
N ASN A 94 3.81 -1.01 -10.13
CA ASN A 94 3.76 -0.56 -11.51
C ASN A 94 5.14 -0.46 -12.15
N ARG A 95 6.15 0.04 -11.43
CA ARG A 95 7.54 0.04 -11.92
C ARG A 95 8.05 -1.38 -12.18
N SER A 96 7.70 -2.34 -11.31
CA SER A 96 8.05 -3.74 -11.52
C SER A 96 7.38 -4.34 -12.75
N VAL A 97 6.12 -3.99 -13.02
CA VAL A 97 5.37 -4.50 -14.18
C VAL A 97 5.79 -3.84 -15.50
N PHE A 98 5.99 -2.52 -15.52
CA PHE A 98 6.21 -1.77 -16.76
C PHE A 98 7.68 -1.50 -17.07
N ASP A 99 8.50 -1.27 -16.04
CA ASP A 99 9.92 -0.91 -16.21
C ASP A 99 10.86 -2.09 -15.93
N GLY A 100 10.32 -3.25 -15.51
CA GLY A 100 11.11 -4.43 -15.14
C GLY A 100 12.00 -4.22 -13.92
N ILE A 101 11.80 -3.14 -13.17
CA ILE A 101 12.61 -2.80 -12.00
C ILE A 101 12.26 -3.79 -10.88
N ALA A 102 13.27 -4.47 -10.33
CA ALA A 102 13.08 -5.34 -9.19
C ALA A 102 12.37 -4.59 -8.05
N PRO A 103 11.39 -5.21 -7.36
CA PRO A 103 10.69 -4.58 -6.24
C PRO A 103 11.64 -4.45 -5.04
N LEU A 104 12.54 -3.48 -5.13
CA LEU A 104 13.43 -3.07 -4.06
C LEU A 104 12.60 -2.27 -3.05
N PHE A 105 12.94 -2.43 -1.77
CA PHE A 105 12.29 -1.70 -0.71
C PHE A 105 12.44 -0.19 -0.94
N PRO A 106 11.34 0.58 -1.11
CA PRO A 106 11.38 2.01 -1.39
C PRO A 106 11.60 2.83 -0.10
N LEU A 107 12.40 2.33 0.84
CA LEU A 107 12.55 2.95 2.17
C LEU A 107 12.96 4.43 2.04
N GLY A 108 13.86 4.74 1.12
CA GLY A 108 14.33 6.12 0.90
C GLY A 108 13.24 7.08 0.41
N SER A 109 12.38 6.65 -0.51
CA SER A 109 11.32 7.52 -1.06
C SER A 109 10.11 7.62 -0.12
N CYS A 110 9.69 6.52 0.52
CA CYS A 110 8.62 6.55 1.53
C CYS A 110 8.97 7.46 2.70
N VAL A 111 10.15 7.27 3.29
CA VAL A 111 10.57 8.00 4.49
C VAL A 111 10.71 9.49 4.17
N SER A 112 11.26 9.86 3.01
CA SER A 112 11.36 11.26 2.60
C SER A 112 9.98 11.91 2.40
N SER A 113 9.04 11.23 1.74
CA SER A 113 7.68 11.72 1.56
C SER A 113 6.88 11.78 2.87
N LEU A 114 7.06 10.81 3.77
CA LEU A 114 6.44 10.84 5.11
C LEU A 114 7.06 11.90 6.01
N LEU A 115 8.38 12.06 6.03
CA LEU A 115 9.05 13.11 6.80
C LEU A 115 8.64 14.50 6.33
N SER A 116 8.49 14.72 5.01
CA SER A 116 8.03 16.00 4.47
C SER A 116 6.55 16.28 4.74
N LEU A 117 5.70 15.25 4.81
CA LEU A 117 4.29 15.42 5.20
C LEU A 117 4.13 15.59 6.72
N LEU A 118 4.89 14.84 7.51
CA LEU A 118 4.92 15.01 8.97
C LEU A 118 5.46 16.39 9.33
N SER A 119 6.49 16.89 8.65
CA SER A 119 7.00 18.25 8.87
C SER A 119 5.95 19.32 8.51
N ARG A 120 5.22 19.14 7.39
CA ARG A 120 4.10 20.02 6.99
C ARG A 120 2.94 19.99 8.00
N SER A 121 2.52 18.81 8.45
CA SER A 121 1.43 18.65 9.41
C SER A 121 1.81 19.15 10.81
N VAL A 122 3.06 18.96 11.25
CA VAL A 122 3.58 19.54 12.50
C VAL A 122 3.64 21.07 12.40
N SER A 123 4.03 21.63 11.25
CA SER A 123 3.99 23.08 11.04
C SER A 123 2.57 23.65 11.02
N HIS A 124 1.57 22.88 10.58
CA HIS A 124 0.16 23.26 10.66
C HIS A 124 -0.43 23.17 12.08
N LEU A 125 0.07 22.24 12.91
CA LEU A 125 -0.32 22.15 14.33
C LEU A 125 0.31 23.24 15.20
N ARG A 126 1.54 23.69 14.88
CA ARG A 126 2.20 24.82 15.56
C ARG A 126 1.60 26.20 15.23
N SER A 127 0.82 26.32 14.16
CA SER A 127 0.28 27.59 13.66
C SER A 127 -1.18 27.86 14.06
N ARG A 128 -1.81 26.99 14.86
CA ARG A 128 -3.12 27.27 15.45
C ARG A 128 -2.95 28.11 16.72
N PRO A 129 -3.52 29.34 16.80
CA PRO A 129 -3.56 30.08 18.06
C PRO A 129 -4.46 29.35 19.05
N ILE A 130 -4.10 29.43 20.34
CA ILE A 130 -4.89 28.93 21.49
C ILE A 130 -6.19 29.72 21.59
#